data_AF-A0A922XMA1-F1
#
_entry.id   AF-A0A922XMA1-F1
#
_cell.length_a   1.000
_cell.length_b   1.000
_cell.length_c   1.000
_cell.angle_alpha   90.00
_cell.angle_beta   90.00
_cell.angle_gamma   90.00
#
_symmetry.space_group_name_H-M   'P 1'
#
loop_
_entity.id
_entity.type
_entity.pdbx_description
1 polymer ?
#
loop_
_entity_poly.entity_id
_entity_poly.type
_entity_poly.pdbx_seq_one_letter_code
_entity_poly.pdbx_strand_id
1 'polypeptide(L)'
;MTQPLSFARGGPAGAAALVGVSGRSPAPGGALGQRQQDFLFALSRAQRATEAAGPDPRQAAEDFVATALVAPVLGSLRASDRTAAPFAPGPAEKQFRALIDVATARQIVRASGFAIVDRIAEGLARRAATAQPQPRPQAPSPA
;
A
#
# COMPACT_ATOMS: atom_id res chain seq x y z
N MET A 1 -42.68 -39.38 -0.16
CA MET A 1 -44.04 -38.84 0.03
C MET A 1 -44.03 -37.43 -0.56
N THR A 2 -44.35 -37.29 -1.84
CA THR A 2 -45.71 -36.99 -2.38
C THR A 2 -45.82 -35.50 -2.67
N GLN A 3 -45.58 -35.15 -3.93
CA GLN A 3 -46.12 -33.97 -4.65
C GLN A 3 -47.69 -34.00 -4.63
N PRO A 4 -48.53 -33.14 -5.28
CA PRO A 4 -48.22 -32.22 -6.40
C PRO A 4 -49.16 -30.99 -6.65
N LEU A 5 -48.92 -30.37 -7.82
CA LEU A 5 -49.83 -29.57 -8.69
C LEU A 5 -50.23 -28.15 -8.25
N SER A 6 -50.57 -27.19 -9.12
CA SER A 6 -50.39 -26.85 -10.55
C SER A 6 -51.33 -25.63 -10.78
N PHE A 7 -51.40 -25.12 -12.03
CA PHE A 7 -52.29 -24.05 -12.56
C PHE A 7 -51.76 -22.61 -12.37
N ALA A 8 -51.84 -21.69 -13.33
CA ALA A 8 -52.41 -21.71 -14.67
C ALA A 8 -51.81 -20.60 -15.56
N ARG A 9 -52.01 -20.84 -16.85
CA ARG A 9 -51.74 -20.11 -18.08
C ARG A 9 -52.55 -18.81 -18.21
N GLY A 10 -51.99 -17.77 -18.83
CA GLY A 10 -52.76 -16.64 -19.39
C GLY A 10 -51.93 -15.42 -19.82
N GLY A 11 -51.57 -15.33 -21.11
CA GLY A 11 -51.50 -14.03 -21.81
C GLY A 11 -52.92 -13.60 -22.24
N PRO A 12 -53.19 -12.35 -22.70
CA PRO A 12 -52.46 -11.71 -23.79
C PRO A 12 -52.31 -10.15 -23.72
N ALA A 13 -51.51 -9.63 -24.66
CA ALA A 13 -51.62 -8.38 -25.41
C ALA A 13 -52.29 -7.12 -24.79
N GLY A 14 -51.49 -6.05 -24.79
CA GLY A 14 -51.91 -4.74 -25.31
C GLY A 14 -52.44 -3.73 -24.30
N ALA A 15 -51.69 -2.64 -24.10
CA ALA A 15 -52.21 -1.27 -24.12
C ALA A 15 -51.06 -0.28 -23.96
N ALA A 16 -50.97 0.63 -24.93
CA ALA A 16 -50.23 1.86 -24.82
C ALA A 16 -50.74 2.69 -23.63
N ALA A 17 -49.83 3.18 -22.79
CA ALA A 17 -50.13 4.23 -21.84
C ALA A 17 -48.87 5.06 -21.57
N LEU A 18 -48.86 6.23 -22.20
CA LEU A 18 -48.48 7.52 -21.62
C LEU A 18 -47.12 7.60 -20.91
N VAL A 19 -46.20 8.27 -21.62
CA VAL A 19 -45.08 9.02 -21.07
C VAL A 19 -45.61 9.99 -20.01
N GLY A 20 -45.67 9.52 -18.77
CA GLY A 20 -45.69 10.33 -17.57
C GLY A 20 -44.25 10.44 -17.09
N VAL A 21 -43.61 11.59 -17.32
CA VAL A 21 -42.35 11.96 -16.66
C VAL A 21 -42.67 12.28 -15.20
N SER A 22 -42.99 11.24 -14.44
CA SER A 22 -43.03 11.32 -12.99
C SER A 22 -41.60 11.55 -12.53
N GLY A 23 -41.26 12.81 -12.29
CA GLY A 23 -40.10 13.23 -11.52
C GLY A 23 -40.18 12.60 -10.14
N ARG A 24 -39.71 11.36 -10.04
CA ARG A 24 -39.45 10.69 -8.78
C ARG A 24 -38.17 11.31 -8.25
N SER A 25 -38.29 12.44 -7.58
CA SER A 25 -37.22 12.98 -6.75
C SER A 25 -36.72 11.84 -5.87
N PRO A 26 -35.45 11.42 -5.98
CA PRO A 26 -34.91 10.39 -5.12
C PRO A 26 -35.05 10.87 -3.68
N ALA A 27 -35.64 10.03 -2.82
CA ALA A 27 -35.74 10.33 -1.41
C ALA A 27 -34.34 10.72 -0.88
N PRO A 28 -34.23 11.78 -0.06
CA PRO A 28 -32.94 12.40 0.31
C PRO A 28 -31.94 11.46 1.00
N GLY A 29 -32.38 10.29 1.48
CA GLY A 29 -31.49 9.26 2.04
C GLY A 29 -30.70 8.44 1.01
N GLY A 30 -31.16 8.33 -0.24
CA GLY A 30 -30.51 7.48 -1.25
C GLY A 30 -29.24 8.08 -1.85
N ALA A 31 -29.23 9.41 -2.06
CA ALA A 31 -28.11 10.11 -2.68
C ALA A 31 -26.85 10.13 -1.80
N LEU A 32 -27.00 10.09 -0.47
CA LEU A 32 -25.87 10.04 0.46
C LEU A 32 -25.27 8.62 0.50
N GLY A 33 -26.11 7.58 0.53
CA GLY A 33 -25.65 6.19 0.48
C GLY A 33 -24.87 5.87 -0.79
N GLN A 34 -25.31 6.38 -1.95
CA GLN A 34 -24.59 6.20 -3.21
C GLN A 34 -23.18 6.82 -3.19
N ARG A 35 -23.05 8.06 -2.69
CA ARG A 35 -21.74 8.73 -2.58
C ARG A 35 -20.78 8.02 -1.63
N GLN A 36 -21.30 7.42 -0.55
CA GLN A 36 -20.49 6.63 0.37
C GLN A 36 -19.95 5.36 -0.31
N GLN A 37 -20.78 4.66 -1.10
CA GLN A 37 -20.35 3.49 -1.86
C GLN A 37 -19.31 3.83 -2.92
N ASP A 38 -19.51 4.93 -3.66
CA ASP A 38 -18.55 5.40 -4.67
C ASP A 38 -17.20 5.77 -4.04
N PHE A 39 -17.22 6.41 -2.86
CA PHE A 39 -16.01 6.74 -2.10
C PHE A 39 -15.26 5.48 -1.63
N LEU A 40 -15.96 4.49 -1.07
CA LEU A 40 -15.36 3.23 -0.64
C LEU A 40 -14.75 2.46 -1.84
N PHE A 41 -15.40 2.51 -2.99
CA PHE A 41 -14.88 1.90 -4.20
C PHE A 41 -13.62 2.62 -4.71
N ALA A 42 -13.60 3.95 -4.69
CA ALA A 42 -12.40 4.73 -5.02
C ALA A 42 -11.24 4.46 -4.04
N LEU A 43 -11.55 4.40 -2.73
CA LEU A 43 -10.55 4.13 -1.69
C LEU A 43 -9.95 2.73 -1.81
N SER A 44 -10.78 1.70 -2.02
CA SER A 44 -10.30 0.32 -2.21
C SER A 44 -9.44 0.17 -3.47
N ARG A 45 -9.77 0.89 -4.55
CA ARG A 45 -8.94 0.95 -5.77
C ARG A 45 -7.60 1.62 -5.50
N ALA A 46 -7.59 2.76 -4.78
CA ALA A 46 -6.37 3.47 -4.44
C ALA A 46 -5.45 2.65 -3.53
N GLN A 47 -6.03 1.95 -2.53
CA GLN A 47 -5.28 1.04 -1.66
C GLN A 47 -4.64 -0.11 -2.46
N ARG A 48 -5.40 -0.78 -3.33
CA ARG A 48 -4.85 -1.83 -4.20
C ARG A 48 -3.76 -1.33 -5.15
N ALA A 49 -3.90 -0.11 -5.69
CA ALA A 49 -2.87 0.49 -6.53
C ALA A 49 -1.58 0.74 -5.74
N THR A 50 -1.70 1.15 -4.48
CA THR A 50 -0.55 1.38 -3.58
C THR A 50 0.12 0.07 -3.18
N GLU A 51 -0.68 -0.95 -2.85
CA GLU A 51 -0.18 -2.31 -2.55
C GLU A 51 0.49 -2.95 -3.77
N ALA A 52 -0.07 -2.77 -4.97
CA ALA A 52 0.50 -3.27 -6.22
C ALA A 52 1.79 -2.55 -6.63
N ALA A 53 1.92 -1.26 -6.29
CA ALA A 53 3.13 -0.48 -6.55
C ALA A 53 4.32 -0.95 -5.68
N GLY A 54 4.05 -1.55 -4.52
CA GLY A 54 5.08 -2.00 -3.60
C GLY A 54 5.89 -0.86 -2.97
N PRO A 55 6.83 -1.16 -2.06
CA PRO A 55 7.71 -0.16 -1.49
C PRO A 55 8.65 0.42 -2.57
N ASP A 56 8.93 1.73 -2.50
CA ASP A 56 9.87 2.37 -3.41
C ASP A 56 11.25 1.69 -3.32
N PRO A 57 11.74 1.06 -4.41
CA PRO A 57 13.00 0.33 -4.40
C PRO A 57 14.19 1.24 -4.07
N ARG A 58 14.13 2.54 -4.40
CA ARG A 58 15.19 3.48 -4.06
C ARG A 58 15.23 3.74 -2.57
N GLN A 59 14.10 4.03 -1.97
CA GLN A 59 14.01 4.26 -0.53
C GLN A 59 14.46 3.02 0.27
N ALA A 60 14.07 1.81 -0.16
CA ALA A 60 14.51 0.56 0.47
C ALA A 60 16.03 0.37 0.35
N ALA A 61 16.63 0.71 -0.79
CA ALA A 61 18.07 0.67 -0.98
C ALA A 61 18.81 1.68 -0.09
N GLU A 62 18.30 2.91 0.02
CA GLU A 62 18.85 3.94 0.91
C GLU A 62 18.84 3.48 2.37
N ASP A 63 17.72 2.95 2.83
CA ASP A 63 17.56 2.47 4.21
C ASP A 63 18.49 1.29 4.50
N PHE A 64 18.66 0.39 3.54
CA PHE A 64 19.61 -0.72 3.64
C PHE A 64 21.04 -0.22 3.78
N VAL A 65 21.49 0.67 2.88
CA VAL A 65 22.85 1.23 2.90
C VAL A 65 23.09 2.02 4.19
N ALA A 66 22.11 2.82 4.62
CA ALA A 66 22.20 3.60 5.85
C ALA A 66 22.42 2.69 7.07
N THR A 67 21.64 1.62 7.18
CA THR A 67 21.66 0.74 8.36
C THR A 67 22.86 -0.22 8.33
N ALA A 68 23.20 -0.77 7.16
CA ALA A 68 24.23 -1.80 7.04
C ALA A 68 25.66 -1.23 6.97
N LEU A 69 25.84 -0.03 6.41
CA LEU A 69 27.17 0.52 6.14
C LEU A 69 27.46 1.79 6.93
N VAL A 70 26.54 2.75 6.94
CA VAL A 70 26.83 4.09 7.51
C VAL A 70 26.64 4.12 9.02
N ALA A 71 25.55 3.56 9.55
CA ALA A 71 25.28 3.55 10.98
C ALA A 71 26.39 2.89 11.83
N PRO A 72 26.99 1.75 11.44
CA PRO A 72 28.11 1.15 12.18
C PRO A 72 29.36 2.05 12.24
N VAL A 73 29.63 2.79 11.17
CA VAL A 73 30.75 3.76 11.12
C VAL A 73 30.48 4.90 12.10
N LEU A 74 29.27 5.46 12.11
CA LEU A 74 28.88 6.50 13.06
C LEU A 74 28.96 6.02 14.52
N GLY A 75 28.57 4.78 14.76
CA GLY A 75 28.68 4.14 16.08
C GLY A 75 30.13 4.02 16.53
N SER A 76 31.03 3.60 15.63
CA SER A 76 32.47 3.44 15.91
C SER A 76 33.16 4.77 16.19
N LEU A 77 32.82 5.83 15.43
CA LEU A 77 33.33 7.18 15.66
C LEU A 77 32.98 7.68 17.07
N ARG A 78 31.73 7.47 17.51
CA ARG A 78 31.33 7.86 18.87
C ARG A 78 31.80 6.88 19.95
N ALA A 79 32.11 5.64 19.63
CA ALA A 79 32.75 4.73 20.59
C ALA A 79 34.19 5.16 20.92
N SER A 80 34.81 5.91 19.99
CA SER A 80 36.15 6.46 20.15
C SER A 80 36.17 7.80 20.90
N ASP A 81 34.99 8.40 21.15
CA ASP A 81 34.88 9.66 21.88
C ASP A 81 35.17 9.45 23.38
N ARG A 82 36.23 10.10 23.87
CA ARG A 82 36.68 10.05 25.27
C ARG A 82 36.40 11.38 25.98
N THR A 83 35.21 11.93 25.77
CA THR A 83 34.79 13.17 26.42
C THR A 83 34.77 12.98 27.95
N ALA A 84 35.46 13.86 28.67
CA ALA A 84 35.41 13.90 30.13
C ALA A 84 34.10 14.58 30.61
N ALA A 85 33.70 14.31 31.85
CA ALA A 85 32.60 15.03 32.49
C ALA A 85 32.90 16.55 32.55
N PRO A 86 31.90 17.45 32.40
CA PRO A 86 30.44 17.24 32.40
C PRO A 86 29.81 17.01 31.01
N PHE A 87 30.61 16.89 29.95
CA PHE A 87 30.12 16.77 28.57
C PHE A 87 30.02 15.32 28.07
N ALA A 88 30.23 14.35 28.95
CA ALA A 88 30.08 12.94 28.62
C ALA A 88 28.61 12.59 28.33
N PRO A 89 28.32 11.61 27.44
CA PRO A 89 26.95 11.25 27.10
C PRO A 89 26.13 10.84 28.32
N GLY A 90 25.00 11.51 28.51
CA GLY A 90 24.05 11.22 29.60
C GLY A 90 23.29 9.90 29.41
N PRO A 91 22.58 9.41 30.44
CA PRO A 91 21.79 8.19 30.35
C PRO A 91 20.73 8.22 29.23
N ALA A 92 20.04 9.35 29.06
CA ALA A 92 19.04 9.53 28.01
C ALA A 92 19.68 9.45 26.61
N GLU A 93 20.79 10.17 26.41
CA GLU A 93 21.49 10.15 25.12
C GLU A 93 21.94 8.75 24.73
N LYS A 94 22.45 7.96 25.69
CA LYS A 94 22.85 6.57 25.46
C LYS A 94 21.69 5.70 24.99
N GLN A 95 20.48 5.90 25.51
CA GLN A 95 19.29 5.15 25.11
C GLN A 95 18.84 5.49 23.68
N PHE A 96 18.88 6.76 23.31
CA PHE A 96 18.44 7.21 21.99
C PHE A 96 19.53 7.16 20.93
N ARG A 97 20.78 6.84 21.32
CA ARG A 97 21.94 6.86 20.44
C ARG A 97 21.70 6.08 19.16
N ALA A 98 21.37 4.79 19.26
CA ALA A 98 21.15 3.95 18.07
C ALA A 98 20.08 4.51 17.11
N LEU A 99 19.01 5.14 17.63
CA LEU A 99 17.97 5.76 16.80
C LEU A 99 18.49 7.01 16.08
N ILE A 100 19.28 7.84 16.78
CA ILE A 100 19.94 9.02 16.20
C ILE A 100 20.92 8.57 15.11
N ASP A 101 21.70 7.52 15.33
CA ASP A 101 22.66 6.97 14.36
C ASP A 101 21.96 6.60 13.06
N VAL A 102 20.84 5.89 13.15
CA VAL A 102 20.06 5.47 11.97
C VAL A 102 19.44 6.67 11.27
N ALA A 103 18.88 7.64 12.01
CA ALA A 103 18.30 8.84 11.42
C ALA A 103 19.35 9.67 10.67
N THR A 104 20.51 9.91 11.29
CA THR A 104 21.63 10.62 10.69
C THR A 104 22.21 9.84 9.50
N ALA A 105 22.37 8.53 9.61
CA ALA A 105 22.84 7.69 8.51
C ALA A 105 21.93 7.79 7.28
N ARG A 106 20.61 7.76 7.47
CA ARG A 106 19.64 7.95 6.38
C ARG A 106 19.78 9.31 5.71
N GLN A 107 19.96 10.38 6.49
CA GLN A 107 20.19 11.72 5.96
C GLN A 107 21.49 11.79 5.14
N ILE A 108 22.57 11.21 5.65
CA ILE A 108 23.86 11.15 4.94
C ILE A 108 23.72 10.42 3.62
N VAL A 109 23.07 9.25 3.60
CA VAL A 109 22.89 8.45 2.38
C VAL A 109 22.08 9.21 1.33
N ARG A 110 20.98 9.84 1.74
CA ARG A 110 20.12 10.66 0.85
C ARG A 110 20.87 11.87 0.29
N ALA A 111 21.61 12.59 1.14
CA ALA A 111 22.33 13.79 0.73
C ALA A 111 23.55 13.47 -0.14
N SER A 112 24.23 12.35 0.10
CA SER A 112 25.45 11.98 -0.61
C SER A 112 25.20 11.38 -1.99
N GLY A 113 24.02 10.80 -2.23
CA GLY A 113 23.66 10.21 -3.53
C GLY A 113 24.62 9.08 -3.94
N PHE A 114 24.91 8.14 -3.04
CA PHE A 114 25.88 7.06 -3.32
C PHE A 114 25.44 6.19 -4.51
N ALA A 115 26.32 6.00 -5.50
CA ALA A 115 26.06 5.17 -6.68
C ALA A 115 25.68 3.70 -6.36
N ILE A 116 26.10 3.19 -5.19
CA ILE A 116 25.70 1.85 -4.73
C ILE A 116 24.21 1.74 -4.44
N VAL A 117 23.58 2.84 -4.00
CA VAL A 117 22.12 2.90 -3.78
C VAL A 117 21.39 2.64 -5.09
N ASP A 118 21.80 3.30 -6.17
CA ASP A 118 21.18 3.12 -7.48
C ASP A 118 21.31 1.68 -7.98
N ARG A 119 22.49 1.07 -7.81
CA ARG A 119 22.70 -0.35 -8.17
C ARG A 119 21.82 -1.31 -7.37
N ILE A 120 21.66 -1.07 -6.08
CA ILE A 120 20.78 -1.88 -5.22
C ILE A 120 19.31 -1.64 -5.60
N ALA A 121 18.92 -0.38 -5.80
CA ALA A 121 17.56 -0.01 -6.19
C ALA A 121 17.16 -0.65 -7.52
N GLU A 122 18.03 -0.60 -8.54
CA GLU A 122 17.81 -1.32 -9.79
C GLU A 122 17.66 -2.84 -9.56
N GLY A 123 18.48 -3.43 -8.69
CA GLY A 123 18.39 -4.85 -8.33
C GLY A 123 17.06 -5.20 -7.66
N LEU A 124 16.60 -4.37 -6.73
CA LEU A 124 15.31 -4.51 -6.06
C LEU A 124 14.15 -4.36 -7.05
N ALA A 125 14.19 -3.37 -7.93
CA ALA A 125 13.18 -3.14 -8.96
C ALA A 125 13.10 -4.32 -9.95
N ARG A 126 14.24 -4.84 -10.41
CA ARG A 126 14.30 -6.04 -11.28
C ARG A 126 13.66 -7.26 -10.60
N ARG A 127 13.97 -7.49 -9.31
CA ARG A 127 13.39 -8.60 -8.53
C ARG A 127 11.89 -8.44 -8.33
N ALA A 128 11.43 -7.23 -8.02
CA ALA A 128 10.01 -6.92 -7.86
C ALA A 128 9.23 -7.18 -9.16
N ALA A 129 9.79 -6.80 -10.33
CA ALA A 129 9.19 -7.06 -11.63
C ALA A 129 9.05 -8.57 -11.91
N THR A 130 10.04 -9.39 -11.55
CA THR A 130 9.97 -10.85 -11.71
C THR A 130 9.06 -11.56 -10.71
N ALA A 131 8.79 -10.93 -9.56
CA ALA A 131 7.99 -11.50 -8.47
C ALA A 131 6.47 -11.30 -8.66
N GLN A 132 6.04 -10.51 -9.66
CA GLN A 132 4.61 -10.36 -9.93
C GLN A 132 3.98 -11.73 -10.24
N PRO A 133 2.89 -12.11 -9.55
CA PRO A 133 2.29 -13.42 -9.72
C PRO A 133 1.81 -13.55 -11.17
N GLN A 134 2.45 -14.44 -11.94
CA GLN A 134 1.85 -14.90 -13.18
C GLN A 134 0.42 -15.37 -12.86
N PRO A 135 -0.60 -14.88 -13.59
CA PRO A 135 -1.95 -15.37 -13.41
C PRO A 135 -1.89 -16.89 -13.63
N ARG A 136 -2.14 -17.66 -12.57
CA ARG A 136 -2.16 -19.11 -12.66
C ARG A 136 -3.12 -19.47 -13.80
N PRO A 137 -2.70 -20.29 -14.78
CA PRO A 137 -3.61 -20.73 -15.83
C PRO A 137 -4.83 -21.36 -15.14
N GLN A 138 -6.01 -20.77 -15.37
CA GLN A 138 -7.25 -21.30 -14.83
C GLN A 138 -7.40 -22.72 -15.37
N ALA A 139 -7.43 -23.70 -14.47
CA ALA A 139 -7.65 -25.07 -14.85
C ALA A 139 -8.98 -25.17 -15.62
N PRO A 140 -9.03 -25.93 -16.73
CA PRO A 140 -10.28 -26.11 -17.47
C PRO A 140 -11.33 -26.72 -16.53
N SER A 141 -12.48 -26.07 -16.44
CA SER A 141 -13.62 -26.55 -15.65
C SER A 141 -14.04 -27.93 -16.16
N PRO A 142 -14.18 -28.95 -15.29
CA PRO A 142 -14.74 -30.23 -15.71
C PRO A 142 -16.21 -30.02 -16.13
N ALA A 143 -16.55 -30.62 -17.28
CA ALA A 143 -17.88 -30.59 -17.90
C ALA A 143 -18.88 -31.50 -17.18
#